data_AF-X1AI98-F1
#
_entry.id   AF-X1AI98-F1
#
_cell.length_a   1.000
_cell.length_b   1.000
_cell.length_c   1.000
_cell.angle_alpha   90.00
_cell.angle_beta   90.00
_cell.angle_gamma   90.00
#
_symmetry.space_group_name_H-M   'P 1'
#
loop_
_entity.id
_entity.type
_entity.pdbx_description
1 polymer ?
#
loop_
_entity_poly.entity_id
_entity_poly.type
_entity_poly.pdbx_seq_one_letter_code
_entity_poly.pdbx_strand_id
1 'polypeptide(L)' 'MPWVKNEPEELKVKIERLRVFRADFDLSKNYVYGVFDPYETELVGGTGLHPRVGSNAFEIGYWIHVNHVNKG' A
#
# COMPACT_ATOMS: atom_id res chain seq x y z
N MET A 1 3.59 -4.80 -6.65
CA MET A 1 4.42 -3.80 -5.94
C MET A 1 5.88 -3.89 -6.41
N PRO A 2 6.31 -3.12 -7.43
CA PRO A 2 7.67 -3.24 -7.99
C PRO A 2 8.78 -2.89 -7.00
N TRP A 3 8.50 -2.00 -6.05
CA TRP A 3 9.47 -1.49 -5.08
C TRP A 3 9.98 -2.53 -4.07
N VAL A 4 9.22 -3.61 -3.82
CA VAL A 4 9.62 -4.68 -2.88
C VAL A 4 10.96 -5.31 -3.25
N LYS A 5 11.31 -5.34 -4.55
CA LYS A 5 12.53 -5.96 -5.06
C LYS A 5 13.83 -5.32 -4.56
N ASN A 6 13.75 -4.08 -4.07
CA ASN A 6 14.92 -3.29 -3.67
C ASN A 6 15.04 -3.10 -2.16
N GLU A 7 14.20 -3.78 -1.37
CA GLU A 7 14.28 -3.70 0.09
C GLU A 7 15.55 -4.42 0.62
N PRO A 8 16.21 -3.89 1.66
CA PRO A 8 15.87 -2.66 2.38
C PRO A 8 16.25 -1.39 1.61
N GLU A 9 15.35 -0.42 1.56
CA GLU A 9 15.62 0.91 0.97
C GLU A 9 15.91 1.98 2.02
N GLU A 10 16.67 3.01 1.63
CA GLU A 10 16.86 4.20 2.46
C GLU A 10 15.52 4.87 2.81
N LEU A 11 15.44 5.43 4.02
CA LEU A 11 14.23 6.11 4.51
C LEU A 11 13.73 7.19 3.53
N LYS A 12 14.64 7.94 2.91
CA LYS A 12 14.30 8.99 1.94
C LYS A 12 13.53 8.43 0.73
N VAL A 13 13.91 7.26 0.22
CA VAL A 13 13.24 6.61 -0.91
C VAL A 13 11.80 6.21 -0.53
N LYS A 14 11.61 5.71 0.70
CA LYS A 14 10.28 5.39 1.24
C LYS A 14 9.42 6.66 1.39
N ILE A 15 9.99 7.75 1.90
CA ILE A 15 9.30 9.05 2.04
C ILE A 15 8.82 9.56 0.68
N GLU A 16 9.67 9.56 -0.34
CA GLU A 16 9.29 10.02 -1.67
C GLU A 16 8.19 9.15 -2.30
N ARG A 17 8.24 7.83 -2.09
CA ARG A 17 7.17 6.93 -2.52
C ARG A 17 5.83 7.28 -1.85
N LEU A 18 5.82 7.55 -0.55
CA LEU A 18 4.60 7.91 0.18
C LEU A 18 4.01 9.24 -0.33
N ARG A 19 4.85 10.21 -0.73
CA ARG A 19 4.37 11.46 -1.37
C ARG A 19 3.65 11.18 -2.69
N VAL A 20 4.19 10.29 -3.52
CA VAL A 20 3.54 9.88 -4.78
C VAL A 20 2.21 9.19 -4.51
N PHE A 21 2.16 8.25 -3.56
CA PHE A 21 0.91 7.59 -3.18
C PHE A 21 -0.15 8.59 -2.72
N ARG A 22 0.24 9.60 -1.94
CA ARG A 22 -0.68 10.66 -1.52
C ARG A 22 -1.21 11.47 -2.70
N ALA A 23 -0.33 11.92 -3.58
CA ALA A 23 -0.71 12.68 -4.77
C ALA A 23 -1.67 11.89 -5.67
N ASP A 24 -1.40 10.61 -5.90
CA ASP A 24 -2.28 9.74 -6.69
C ASP A 24 -3.64 9.52 -6.05
N PHE A 25 -3.68 9.41 -4.72
CA PHE A 25 -4.93 9.30 -3.96
C PHE A 25 -5.79 10.54 -4.13
N ASP A 26 -5.21 11.73 -3.92
CA ASP A 26 -5.90 13.02 -4.06
C ASP A 26 -6.41 13.25 -5.49
N LEU A 27 -5.72 12.69 -6.50
CA LEU A 27 -6.11 12.75 -7.90
C LEU A 27 -7.02 11.61 -8.36
N SER A 28 -7.46 10.72 -7.46
CA SER A 28 -8.28 9.55 -7.80
C SER A 28 -7.65 8.63 -8.86
N LYS A 29 -6.30 8.55 -8.89
CA LYS A 29 -5.54 7.71 -9.83
C LYS A 29 -5.21 6.34 -9.26
N ASN A 30 -4.88 6.28 -7.98
CA ASN A 30 -4.62 5.06 -7.23
C ASN A 30 -4.97 5.29 -5.77
N TYR A 31 -5.58 4.29 -5.12
CA TYR A 31 -5.92 4.38 -3.72
C TYR A 31 -5.06 3.39 -2.92
N VAL A 32 -4.01 3.90 -2.28
CA VAL A 32 -3.10 3.10 -1.45
C VAL A 32 -3.45 3.30 0.01
N TYR A 33 -3.61 2.20 0.74
CA TYR A 33 -3.91 2.18 2.18
C TYR A 33 -2.85 1.35 2.90
N GLY A 34 -2.38 1.87 4.05
CA GLY A 34 -1.67 1.05 5.03
C GLY A 34 -2.66 0.26 5.87
N VAL A 35 -2.32 -0.99 6.18
CA VAL A 35 -3.07 -1.79 7.16
C VAL A 35 -2.28 -1.74 8.46
N PHE A 36 -2.89 -1.18 9.50
CA PHE A 36 -2.29 -1.05 10.81
C PHE A 36 -2.96 -2.00 11.80
N ASP A 37 -2.25 -2.35 12.86
CA ASP A 37 -2.88 -3.01 14.01
C ASP A 37 -3.92 -2.08 14.65
N PRO A 38 -4.85 -2.60 15.50
CA PRO A 38 -5.91 -1.81 16.10
C PRO A 38 -5.42 -0.64 16.98
N TYR A 39 -4.17 -0.65 17.41
CA TYR A 39 -3.55 0.40 18.22
C TYR A 39 -2.72 1.39 17.40
N GLU A 40 -2.64 1.21 16.08
CA GLU A 40 -1.84 2.04 15.15
C GLU A 40 -0.35 2.13 15.50
N THR A 41 0.18 1.08 16.12
CA THR A 41 1.59 0.98 16.53
C THR A 41 2.45 0.24 15.52
N GLU A 42 1.85 -0.61 14.67
CA GLU A 42 2.55 -1.44 13.70
C GLU A 42 1.83 -1.40 12.33
N LEU A 43 2.60 -1.25 11.26
CA LEU A 43 2.12 -1.48 9.90
C LEU A 43 2.17 -2.98 9.60
N VAL A 44 1.01 -3.62 9.60
CA VAL A 44 0.89 -5.09 9.44
C VAL A 44 0.62 -5.51 8.00
N GLY A 45 0.39 -4.56 7.09
CA GLY A 45 0.16 -4.82 5.69
C GLY A 45 -0.09 -3.57 4.87
N GLY A 46 -0.52 -3.77 3.64
CA GLY A 46 -0.93 -2.69 2.75
C GLY A 46 -1.78 -3.18 1.60
N THR A 47 -2.62 -2.30 1.07
CA THR A 47 -3.48 -2.58 -0.08
C THR A 47 -3.49 -1.42 -1.06
N GLY A 48 -3.62 -1.74 -2.34
CA GLY A 48 -3.83 -0.80 -3.42
C GLY A 48 -5.11 -1.15 -4.18
N LEU A 49 -5.98 -0.16 -4.38
CA LEU A 49 -7.12 -0.23 -5.28
C LEU A 49 -6.76 0.54 -6.56
N HIS A 50 -6.67 -0.18 -7.68
CA HIS A 50 -6.20 0.36 -8.96
C HIS A 50 -7.36 0.47 -9.97
N PRO A 51 -7.80 1.69 -10.34
CA PRO A 51 -8.90 1.92 -11.30
C PRO A 51 -8.44 1.67 -12.75
N ARG A 52 -8.02 0.44 -13.06
CA ARG A 52 -7.40 0.07 -14.36
C ARG A 52 -8.08 -1.09 -15.09
N VAL A 53 -9.17 -1.62 -14.54
CA VAL A 53 -9.87 -2.82 -15.05
C VAL A 53 -11.30 -2.53 -15.55
N GLY A 54 -11.62 -1.26 -15.77
CA GLY A 54 -12.92 -0.82 -16.31
C GLY A 54 -13.66 0.15 -15.40
N SER A 55 -14.78 0.66 -15.89
CA SER A 55 -15.67 1.53 -15.12
C SER A 55 -16.27 0.79 -13.92
N ASN A 56 -16.31 1.44 -12.76
CA ASN A 56 -16.84 0.88 -11.51
C ASN A 56 -16.15 -0.41 -11.03
N ALA A 57 -14.88 -0.61 -11.40
CA ALA A 57 -14.09 -1.76 -10.99
C ALA A 57 -12.67 -1.36 -10.57
N PHE A 58 -12.15 -2.04 -9.56
CA PHE A 58 -10.79 -1.89 -9.08
C PHE A 58 -10.06 -3.23 -9.13
N GLU A 59 -8.82 -3.22 -9.60
CA GLU A 59 -7.91 -4.32 -9.29
C GLU A 59 -7.37 -4.11 -7.88
N ILE A 60 -7.37 -5.18 -7.06
CA ILE A 60 -6.86 -5.15 -5.70
C ILE A 60 -5.51 -5.87 -5.67
N GLY A 61 -4.49 -5.20 -5.15
CA GLY A 61 -3.23 -5.82 -4.75
C GLY A 61 -2.99 -5.59 -3.27
N TYR A 62 -2.67 -6.64 -2.52
CA TYR A 62 -2.45 -6.53 -1.07
C TYR A 62 -1.26 -7.39 -0.61
N TRP A 63 -0.80 -7.10 0.60
CA TRP A 63 0.14 -7.94 1.34
C TRP A 63 -0.13 -7.81 2.83
N ILE A 64 0.18 -8.88 3.56
CA ILE A 64 0.14 -8.95 5.02
C ILE A 64 1.50 -9.44 5.49
N HIS A 65 2.00 -8.85 6.55
CA HIS A 65 3.25 -9.26 7.18
C HIS A 65 3.15 -10.71 7.68
N VAL A 66 4.22 -11.50 7.51
CA VAL A 66 4.20 -12.95 7.78
C VAL A 66 3.80 -13.29 9.22
N ASN A 67 4.09 -12.42 10.20
CA ASN A 67 3.71 -12.64 11.60
C ASN A 67 2.21 -12.39 11.87
N HIS A 68 1.48 -11.88 10.89
CA HIS A 68 0.07 -11.48 10.99
C HIS A 68 -0.86 -12.24 10.03
N VAL A 69 -0.35 -13.23 9.30
CA VAL A 69 -1.18 -14.12 8.47
C VAL A 69 -2.07 -15.03 9.34
N ASN A 70 -3.23 -15.44 8.80
CA ASN A 70 -4.22 -16.28 9.46
C ASN A 70 -4.88 -15.68 10.73
N LYS A 71 -4.95 -14.34 10.82
CA LYS A 71 -5.57 -13.64 11.97
C LYS A 71 -6.90 -12.93 11.66
N GLY A 72 -7.48 -13.17 10.49
CA GLY A 72 -8.65 -12.45 9.97
C GLY A 72 -8.25 -11.22 9.18
#